data_AF-A0A1Q7R1R2-F1
#
_entry.id   AF-A0A1Q7R1R2-F1
#
_cell.length_a   1.000
_cell.length_b   1.000
_cell.length_c   1.000
_cell.angle_alpha   90.00
_cell.angle_beta   90.00
_cell.angle_gamma   90.00
#
_symmetry.space_group_name_H-M   'P 1'
#
loop_
_entity.id
_entity.type
_entity.pdbx_description
1 polymer ?
#
loop_
_entity_poly.entity_id
_entity_poly.type
_entity_poly.pdbx_seq_one_letter_code
_entity_poly.pdbx_strand_id
1 'polypeptide(L)' 'MQCPKCGAENPAGKIICRVCGARLRPGSPGAASGGPGKSETDEELRRRLSYDLLRIVWVVAVVILVGLGLGLLLK' A
#
# COMPACT_ATOMS: atom_id res chain seq x y z
N MET A 1 29.64 -12.90 14.04
CA MET A 1 29.00 -13.60 12.91
C MET A 1 29.72 -13.26 11.63
N GLN A 2 30.03 -14.28 10.84
CA GLN A 2 30.74 -14.10 9.57
C GLN A 2 29.79 -13.69 8.46
N CYS A 3 30.22 -12.76 7.63
CA CYS A 3 29.46 -12.33 6.47
C CYS A 3 29.49 -13.40 5.37
N PRO A 4 28.33 -13.89 4.88
CA PRO A 4 28.31 -14.90 3.82
C PRO A 4 28.80 -14.36 2.46
N LYS A 5 28.84 -13.03 2.27
CA LYS A 5 29.27 -12.41 1.01
C LYS A 5 30.78 -12.19 0.93
N CYS A 6 31.44 -11.85 2.04
CA CYS A 6 32.84 -11.43 2.03
C CYS A 6 33.70 -12.03 3.16
N GLY A 7 33.16 -12.93 3.99
CA GLY A 7 33.88 -13.59 5.08
C GLY A 7 34.17 -12.73 6.31
N ALA A 8 33.88 -11.43 6.29
CA ALA A 8 34.24 -10.52 7.39
C ALA A 8 33.50 -10.84 8.70
N GLU A 9 34.22 -10.75 9.81
CA GLU A 9 33.67 -10.95 11.15
C GLU A 9 32.94 -9.69 11.66
N ASN A 10 31.63 -9.84 11.90
CA ASN A 10 30.77 -8.76 12.37
C ASN A 10 30.27 -9.03 13.80
N PRO A 11 30.06 -7.99 14.62
CA PRO A 11 29.52 -8.14 15.98
C PRO A 11 28.11 -8.71 15.91
N ALA A 12 27.70 -9.44 16.95
CA ALA A 12 26.34 -9.97 17.05
C ALA A 12 25.31 -8.82 16.98
N GLY A 13 24.22 -9.03 16.23
CA GLY A 13 23.15 -8.05 16.08
C GLY A 13 23.28 -7.05 14.92
N LYS A 14 24.42 -7.00 14.20
CA LYS A 14 24.52 -6.12 13.01
C LYS A 14 23.63 -6.59 11.87
N ILE A 15 22.83 -5.69 11.31
CA ILE A 15 21.96 -6.01 10.17
C ILE A 15 22.74 -5.95 8.84
N ILE A 16 23.78 -5.12 8.78
CA ILE A 16 24.58 -4.84 7.58
C ILE A 16 26.06 -5.07 7.89
N CYS A 17 26.77 -5.70 6.94
CA CYS A 17 28.20 -5.94 7.00
C CYS A 17 28.97 -4.62 6.91
N ARG A 18 29.86 -4.38 7.88
CA ARG A 18 30.66 -3.14 7.94
C ARG A 18 31.73 -3.03 6.84
N VAL A 19 31.99 -4.11 6.13
CA VAL A 19 33.05 -4.20 5.10
C VAL A 19 32.48 -4.07 3.70
N CYS A 20 31.49 -4.90 3.35
CA CYS A 20 30.95 -4.95 1.99
C CYS A 20 29.50 -4.44 1.84
N GLY A 21 28.86 -4.00 2.93
CA GLY A 21 27.47 -3.54 2.91
C GLY A 21 26.41 -4.64 2.72
N ALA A 22 26.78 -5.93 2.71
CA ALA A 22 25.82 -7.03 2.59
C ALA A 22 24.92 -7.13 3.83
N ARG A 23 23.63 -7.42 3.62
CA ARG A 23 22.70 -7.68 4.71
C ARG A 23 23.04 -9.02 5.37
N LEU A 24 23.31 -9.02 6.67
CA LEU A 24 23.73 -10.20 7.44
C LEU A 24 22.56 -10.97 8.03
N ARG A 25 21.44 -10.29 8.27
CA ARG A 25 20.18 -10.92 8.62
C ARG A 25 19.27 -10.87 7.40
N PRO A 26 18.73 -12.00 6.93
CA PRO A 26 17.59 -11.94 6.03
C PRO A 26 16.49 -11.19 6.78
N GLY A 27 16.21 -9.97 6.34
CA GLY A 27 15.03 -9.26 6.81
C GLY A 27 13.84 -10.17 6.52
N SER A 28 12.90 -10.26 7.46
CA SER A 28 11.59 -10.85 7.19
C SER A 28 11.13 -10.41 5.80
N PRO A 29 10.64 -11.31 4.93
CA PRO A 29 10.32 -10.99 3.53
C PRO A 29 9.20 -9.93 3.33
N GLY A 30 8.81 -9.19 4.37
CA GLY A 30 7.86 -8.08 4.32
C GLY A 30 8.44 -6.67 4.27
N ALA A 31 9.77 -6.47 4.36
CA ALA A 31 10.37 -5.13 4.38
C ALA A 31 10.82 -4.61 2.98
N ALA A 32 10.16 -5.06 1.93
CA ALA A 32 10.26 -4.51 0.58
C ALA A 32 8.97 -3.76 0.22
N SER A 33 8.59 -2.76 1.02
CA SER A 33 7.62 -1.75 0.61
C SER A 33 8.33 -0.66 -0.20
N GLY A 34 9.03 -1.08 -1.26
CA GLY A 34 9.42 -0.22 -2.37
C GLY A 34 8.43 -0.49 -3.50
N GLY A 35 7.27 0.16 -3.44
CA GLY A 35 6.29 0.07 -4.52
C GLY A 35 6.91 0.60 -5.80
N PRO A 36 6.88 -0.15 -6.92
CA PRO A 36 7.40 0.37 -8.17
C PRO A 36 6.41 1.40 -8.70
N GLY A 37 6.75 2.67 -8.53
CA GLY A 37 6.21 3.76 -9.34
C GLY A 37 6.67 3.56 -10.77
N LYS A 38 5.87 2.82 -11.56
CA LYS A 38 5.94 2.81 -13.01
C LYS A 38 4.51 2.78 -13.53
N SER A 39 4.27 3.59 -14.54
CA SER A 39 3.03 3.96 -15.23
C SER A 39 2.24 2.81 -15.87
N GLU A 40 2.22 1.62 -15.26
CA GLU A 40 1.25 0.55 -15.48
C GLU A 40 0.05 0.67 -14.51
N THR A 41 0.17 1.57 -13.52
CA THR A 41 -0.80 1.82 -12.45
C THR A 41 -1.91 2.82 -12.82
N ASP A 42 -1.88 3.51 -13.96
CA ASP A 42 -2.91 4.54 -14.25
C ASP A 42 -4.27 3.92 -14.62
N GLU A 43 -4.27 2.87 -15.45
CA GLU A 43 -5.49 2.18 -15.90
C GLU A 43 -6.17 1.42 -14.74
N GLU A 44 -5.39 0.67 -13.95
CA GLU A 44 -5.89 -0.10 -12.81
C GLU A 44 -6.29 0.82 -11.63
N LEU A 45 -5.57 1.93 -11.40
CA LEU A 45 -5.98 2.94 -10.41
C LEU A 45 -7.25 3.66 -10.86
N ARG A 46 -7.39 4.01 -12.15
CA ARG A 46 -8.62 4.57 -12.71
C ARG A 46 -9.79 3.61 -12.54
N ARG A 47 -9.62 2.32 -12.80
CA ARG A 47 -10.68 1.32 -12.64
C ARG A 47 -11.17 1.21 -11.20
N ARG A 48 -10.26 1.26 -10.22
CA ARG A 48 -10.58 1.30 -8.79
C ARG A 48 -11.25 2.61 -8.39
N LEU A 49 -10.71 3.74 -8.84
CA LEU A 49 -11.25 5.07 -8.55
C LEU A 49 -12.65 5.25 -9.18
N SER A 50 -12.87 4.74 -10.39
CA SER A 50 -14.18 4.76 -11.04
C SER A 50 -15.22 3.94 -10.28
N TYR A 51 -14.84 2.77 -9.74
CA TYR A 51 -15.73 1.98 -8.91
C TYR A 51 -16.08 2.69 -7.59
N ASP A 52 -15.08 3.27 -6.92
CA ASP A 52 -15.30 4.08 -5.72
C ASP A 52 -16.19 5.31 -6.01
N LEU A 53 -15.94 6.03 -7.10
CA LEU A 53 -16.74 7.18 -7.51
C LEU A 53 -18.19 6.79 -7.87
N LEU A 54 -18.40 5.69 -8.60
CA LEU A 54 -19.73 5.17 -8.91
C LEU A 54 -20.49 4.80 -7.64
N ARG A 55 -19.82 4.16 -6.68
CA ARG A 55 -20.41 3.82 -5.38
C ARG A 55 -20.81 5.07 -4.59
N ILE A 56 -19.93 6.07 -4.53
CA ILE A 56 -20.20 7.35 -3.85
C ILE A 56 -21.41 8.06 -4.49
N VAL A 57 -21.43 8.19 -5.81
CA VAL A 57 -22.53 8.84 -6.54
C VAL A 57 -23.86 8.14 -6.26
N TRP A 58 -23.87 6.80 -6.30
CA TRP A 58 -25.07 6.02 -6.03
C TRP A 58 -25.57 6.21 -4.59
N VAL A 59 -24.67 6.17 -3.60
CA VAL A 59 -25.04 6.41 -2.19
C VAL A 59 -25.61 7.81 -2.00
N VAL A 60 -24.97 8.84 -2.56
CA VAL A 60 -25.45 10.23 -2.48
C VAL A 60 -26.84 10.36 -3.13
N ALA A 61 -27.05 9.76 -4.29
CA ALA A 61 -28.36 9.77 -4.95
C ALA A 61 -29.45 9.11 -4.10
N VAL A 62 -29.16 7.95 -3.49
CA VAL A 62 -30.10 7.28 -2.57
C VAL A 62 -30.42 8.15 -1.36
N VAL A 63 -29.40 8.75 -0.74
CA VAL A 63 -29.61 9.65 0.42
C VAL A 63 -30.47 10.85 0.05
N ILE A 64 -30.22 11.47 -1.10
CA ILE A 64 -31.03 12.59 -1.61
C ILE A 64 -32.47 12.14 -1.87
N LEU A 65 -32.68 11.01 -2.55
CA LEU A 65 -34.01 10.48 -2.85
C LEU A 65 -34.80 10.15 -1.58
N VAL A 66 -34.14 9.53 -0.59
CA VAL A 66 -34.76 9.22 0.70
C VAL A 66 -35.09 10.51 1.45
N GLY A 67 -34.17 11.47 1.48
CA GLY A 67 -34.39 12.77 2.13
C GLY A 67 -35.53 13.56 1.50
N LEU A 68 -35.55 13.65 0.17
CA LEU A 68 -36.64 14.30 -0.58
C LEU A 68 -37.97 13.56 -0.40
N GLY A 69 -37.96 12.23 -0.45
CA GLY A 69 -39.15 11.40 -0.25
C GLY A 69 -39.74 11.57 1.15
N LEU A 70 -38.90 11.48 2.19
CA LEU A 70 -39.31 11.75 3.58
C LEU A 70 -39.81 13.19 3.75
N GLY A 71 -39.13 14.17 3.14
CA GLY A 71 -39.54 15.57 3.17
C GLY A 71 -40.88 15.84 2.50
N LEU A 72 -41.21 15.13 1.42
CA LEU A 72 -42.52 15.19 0.77
C LEU A 72 -43.59 14.43 1.55
N LEU A 73 -43.23 13.36 2.27
CA LEU A 73 -44.16 12.53 3.04
C LEU A 73 -44.56 13.16 4.39
N LEU A 74 -43.66 13.97 4.96
CA LEU A 74 -43.84 14.67 6.25
C LEU A 74 -44.42 16.09 6.10
N LYS A 75 -44.70 16.53 4.87
CA LYS A 75 -45.20 17.86 4.54
C LYS A 75 -46.65 17.80 4.12
#